data_AF-A0A7W5H4S8-F1
#
_entry.id   AF-A0A7W5H4S8-F1
#
_cell.length_a   1.000
_cell.length_b   1.000
_cell.length_c   1.000
_cell.angle_alpha   90.00
_cell.angle_beta   90.00
_cell.angle_gamma   90.00
#
_symmetry.space_group_name_H-M   'P 1'
#
loop_
_entity.id
_entity.type
_entity.pdbx_description
1 polymer ?
#
loop_
_entity_poly.entity_id
_entity_poly.type
_entity_poly.pdbx_seq_one_letter_code
_entity_poly.pdbx_strand_id
1 'polypeptide(L)'
;MPNESSTSPDVHPSSMQPIVRSRVLPRVSFRAMMVWTVIAAVIAAVARAAGDGATFAKAVTAAVVSIAFFFLLAGFAFLMSWATAKLVIGKFDNSREGNPFAKDQLPPQLLKPREPEL
;
A
#
# COMPACT_ATOMS: atom_id res chain seq x y z
N MET A 1 -53.77 30.97 38.67
CA MET A 1 -52.73 29.94 38.44
C MET A 1 -53.43 28.61 38.31
N PRO A 2 -53.41 28.02 37.11
CA PRO A 2 -52.57 26.84 36.88
C PRO A 2 -51.80 26.91 35.54
N ASN A 3 -50.52 26.53 35.56
CA ASN A 3 -49.66 26.42 34.38
C ASN A 3 -49.88 25.05 33.73
N GLU A 4 -50.28 25.04 32.46
CA GLU A 4 -50.32 23.84 31.62
C GLU A 4 -48.87 23.42 31.29
N SER A 5 -48.45 22.28 31.81
CA SER A 5 -47.17 21.67 31.48
C SER A 5 -47.26 21.05 30.08
N SER A 6 -46.73 21.76 29.08
CA SER A 6 -46.54 21.23 27.73
C SER A 6 -45.62 20.01 27.77
N THR A 7 -46.17 18.85 27.47
CA THR A 7 -45.45 17.59 27.25
C THR A 7 -44.57 17.72 26.00
N SER A 8 -43.24 17.75 26.20
CA SER A 8 -42.27 17.56 25.12
C SER A 8 -42.44 16.17 24.50
N PRO A 9 -42.32 16.03 23.17
CA PRO A 9 -42.39 14.71 22.53
C PRO A 9 -41.15 13.90 22.88
N ASP A 10 -41.37 12.66 23.35
CA ASP A 10 -40.33 11.66 23.57
C ASP A 10 -39.61 11.34 22.25
N VAL A 11 -38.45 11.95 22.06
CA VAL A 11 -37.53 11.59 20.97
C VAL A 11 -36.88 10.25 21.36
N HIS A 12 -37.49 9.15 20.91
CA HIS A 12 -36.85 7.84 20.99
C HIS A 12 -35.52 7.90 20.23
N PRO A 13 -34.37 7.61 20.87
CA PRO A 13 -33.10 7.51 20.16
C PRO A 13 -33.21 6.33 19.18
N SER A 14 -33.23 6.64 17.89
CA SER A 14 -33.11 5.65 16.82
C SER A 14 -31.86 4.82 17.08
N SER A 15 -32.05 3.54 17.38
CA SER A 15 -31.01 2.54 17.67
C SER A 15 -30.27 2.12 16.39
N MET A 16 -29.94 3.09 15.53
CA MET A 16 -29.16 2.90 14.32
C MET A 16 -27.73 2.50 14.73
N GLN A 17 -27.53 1.20 14.95
CA GLN A 17 -26.21 0.67 15.23
C GLN A 17 -25.31 0.93 14.01
N PRO A 18 -24.14 1.57 14.20
CA PRO A 18 -23.24 1.81 13.09
C PRO A 18 -22.80 0.46 12.52
N ILE A 19 -22.89 0.31 11.19
CA ILE A 19 -22.31 -0.85 10.49
C ILE A 19 -20.79 -0.77 10.67
N VAL A 20 -20.29 -1.40 11.75
CA VAL A 20 -18.87 -1.56 12.00
C VAL A 20 -18.37 -2.56 10.96
N ARG A 21 -17.76 -2.08 9.88
CA ARG A 21 -17.09 -2.96 8.91
C ARG A 21 -15.99 -3.72 9.64
N SER A 22 -16.26 -4.99 9.94
CA SER A 22 -15.29 -5.91 10.51
C SER A 22 -13.99 -5.86 9.70
N ARG A 23 -12.89 -5.51 10.36
CA ARG A 23 -11.53 -5.49 9.77
C ARG A 23 -10.85 -6.86 9.87
N VAL A 24 -11.56 -7.86 10.41
CA VAL A 24 -11.01 -9.18 10.77
C VAL A 24 -11.34 -10.25 9.71
N LEU A 25 -12.30 -9.99 8.82
CA LEU A 25 -12.65 -10.90 7.73
C LEU A 25 -11.81 -10.61 6.46
N PRO A 26 -11.34 -11.64 5.73
CA PRO A 26 -10.62 -11.46 4.47
C PRO A 26 -11.43 -10.61 3.49
N ARG A 27 -10.88 -9.47 3.08
CA ARG A 27 -11.52 -8.53 2.14
C ARG A 27 -11.49 -9.00 0.69
N VAL A 28 -11.40 -10.30 0.45
CA VAL A 28 -11.43 -10.85 -0.90
C VAL A 28 -12.89 -10.94 -1.32
N SER A 29 -13.39 -9.88 -1.95
CA SER A 29 -14.76 -9.85 -2.46
C SER A 29 -14.97 -10.97 -3.49
N PHE A 30 -16.18 -11.54 -3.55
CA PHE A 30 -16.55 -12.51 -4.58
C PHE A 30 -16.25 -12.00 -6.01
N ARG A 31 -16.42 -10.69 -6.23
CA ARG A 31 -16.06 -10.00 -7.47
C ARG A 31 -14.56 -10.12 -7.78
N ALA A 32 -13.70 -9.94 -6.79
CA ALA A 32 -12.26 -10.08 -6.96
C ALA A 32 -11.89 -11.53 -7.31
N MET A 33 -12.47 -12.52 -6.64
CA MET A 33 -12.28 -13.94 -6.99
C MET A 33 -12.70 -14.23 -8.42
N MET A 34 -13.88 -13.77 -8.85
CA MET A 34 -14.38 -13.96 -10.21
C MET A 34 -13.42 -13.37 -11.25
N VAL A 35 -12.92 -12.15 -11.02
CA VAL A 35 -11.95 -11.50 -11.92
C VAL A 35 -10.68 -12.33 -12.04
N TRP A 36 -10.12 -12.81 -10.92
CA TRP A 36 -8.93 -13.65 -10.94
C TRP A 36 -9.15 -14.98 -11.68
N THR A 37 -10.30 -15.61 -11.47
CA THR A 37 -10.64 -16.87 -12.18
C THR A 37 -10.78 -16.65 -13.68
N VAL A 38 -11.42 -15.56 -14.11
CA VAL A 38 -11.56 -15.24 -15.55
C VAL A 38 -10.19 -14.97 -16.18
N ILE A 39 -9.34 -14.19 -15.51
CA ILE A 39 -7.98 -13.94 -15.99
C ILE A 39 -7.19 -15.25 -16.14
N ALA A 40 -7.22 -16.10 -15.11
CA ALA A 40 -6.55 -17.39 -15.14
C ALA A 40 -7.09 -18.29 -16.26
N ALA A 41 -8.41 -18.33 -16.46
CA ALA A 41 -9.06 -19.11 -17.51
C ALA A 41 -8.67 -18.61 -18.92
N VAL A 42 -8.60 -17.31 -19.14
CA VAL A 42 -8.13 -16.73 -20.41
C VAL A 42 -6.68 -17.09 -20.67
N ILE A 43 -5.80 -16.94 -19.68
CA ILE A 43 -4.38 -17.32 -19.81
C ILE A 43 -4.26 -18.82 -20.13
N ALA A 44 -4.99 -19.68 -19.41
CA ALA A 44 -4.98 -21.12 -19.64
C ALA A 44 -5.52 -21.48 -21.04
N ALA A 45 -6.57 -20.82 -21.51
CA ALA A 45 -7.13 -21.02 -22.85
C ALA A 45 -6.14 -20.60 -23.95
N VAL A 46 -5.47 -19.45 -23.79
CA VAL A 46 -4.45 -18.97 -24.73
C VAL A 46 -3.24 -19.91 -24.75
N ALA A 47 -2.77 -20.36 -23.59
CA ALA A 47 -1.67 -21.31 -23.49
C ALA A 47 -2.01 -22.66 -24.14
N ARG A 48 -3.24 -23.15 -23.96
CA ARG A 48 -3.72 -24.37 -24.61
C ARG A 48 -3.81 -24.21 -26.14
N ALA A 49 -4.38 -23.10 -26.62
CA ALA A 49 -4.45 -22.79 -28.04
C ALA A 49 -3.06 -22.63 -28.68
N ALA A 50 -2.06 -22.18 -27.93
CA ALA A 50 -0.67 -22.12 -28.38
C ALA A 50 -0.07 -23.52 -28.56
N GLY A 51 -0.44 -24.49 -27.71
CA GLY A 51 -0.07 -25.90 -27.85
C GLY A 51 -0.70 -26.56 -29.07
N ASP A 52 -1.95 -26.21 -29.38
CA ASP A 52 -2.74 -26.74 -30.50
C ASP A 52 -2.33 -26.17 -31.88
N GLY A 53 -1.28 -25.34 -31.93
CA GLY A 53 -0.68 -24.90 -33.20
C GLY A 53 -1.17 -23.56 -33.74
N ALA A 54 -2.05 -22.84 -33.04
CA ALA A 54 -2.47 -21.51 -33.46
C ALA A 54 -1.29 -20.51 -33.39
N THR A 55 -0.80 -20.05 -34.55
CA THR A 55 0.35 -19.15 -34.68
C THR A 55 0.18 -17.87 -33.86
N PHE A 56 -1.03 -17.31 -33.83
CA PHE A 56 -1.34 -16.12 -33.03
C PHE A 56 -1.21 -16.37 -31.53
N ALA A 57 -1.73 -17.49 -31.01
CA ALA A 57 -1.66 -17.82 -29.59
C ALA A 57 -0.21 -18.06 -29.12
N LYS A 58 0.64 -18.64 -29.99
CA LYS A 58 2.08 -18.77 -29.74
C LYS A 58 2.77 -17.41 -29.64
N ALA A 59 2.47 -16.49 -30.55
CA ALA A 59 3.04 -15.14 -30.53
C ALA A 59 2.63 -14.36 -29.26
N VAL A 60 1.36 -14.43 -28.86
CA VAL A 60 0.87 -13.80 -27.63
C VAL A 60 1.53 -14.41 -26.39
N THR A 61 1.60 -15.74 -26.32
CA THR A 61 2.25 -16.45 -25.20
C THR A 61 3.72 -16.07 -25.10
N ALA A 62 4.45 -16.06 -26.23
CA ALA A 62 5.84 -15.66 -26.28
C ALA A 62 6.03 -14.22 -25.79
N ALA A 63 5.20 -13.27 -26.26
CA ALA A 63 5.27 -11.87 -25.82
C ALA A 63 5.04 -11.72 -24.31
N VAL A 64 4.01 -12.39 -23.76
CA VAL A 64 3.72 -12.36 -22.32
C VAL A 64 4.88 -12.93 -21.51
N VAL A 65 5.42 -14.07 -21.94
CA VAL A 65 6.58 -14.72 -21.28
C VAL A 65 7.81 -13.81 -21.37
N SER A 66 8.10 -13.20 -22.52
CA SER A 66 9.23 -12.27 -22.68
C SER A 66 9.10 -11.05 -21.78
N ILE A 67 7.91 -10.45 -21.66
CA ILE A 67 7.66 -9.32 -20.77
C ILE A 67 7.85 -9.74 -19.31
N ALA A 68 7.25 -10.87 -18.90
CA ALA A 68 7.41 -11.39 -17.54
C ALA A 68 8.88 -11.68 -17.20
N PHE A 69 9.62 -12.27 -18.14
CA PHE A 69 11.03 -12.56 -18.00
C PHE A 69 11.89 -11.29 -17.87
N PHE A 70 11.58 -10.25 -18.65
CA PHE A 70 12.25 -8.94 -18.52
C PHE A 70 12.06 -8.34 -17.12
N PHE A 71 10.84 -8.33 -16.59
CA PHE A 71 10.58 -7.84 -15.23
C PHE A 71 11.25 -8.70 -14.16
N LEU A 72 11.34 -10.02 -14.36
CA LEU A 72 12.10 -10.92 -13.49
C LEU A 72 13.58 -10.56 -13.45
N LEU A 73 14.21 -10.33 -14.61
CA LEU A 73 15.61 -9.91 -14.70
C LEU A 73 15.83 -8.53 -14.07
N ALA A 74 14.96 -7.57 -14.35
CA ALA A 74 15.01 -6.24 -13.74
C ALA A 74 14.86 -6.30 -12.22
N GLY A 75 13.92 -7.10 -11.71
CA GLY A 75 13.74 -7.34 -10.27
C GLY A 75 14.96 -7.99 -9.65
N PHE A 76 15.57 -8.98 -10.31
CA PHE A 76 16.80 -9.60 -9.86
C PHE A 76 17.98 -8.61 -9.80
N ALA A 77 18.16 -7.82 -10.86
CA ALA A 77 19.19 -6.77 -10.90
C ALA A 77 18.97 -5.72 -9.79
N PHE A 78 17.72 -5.33 -9.54
CA PHE A 78 17.36 -4.45 -8.44
C PHE A 78 17.72 -5.07 -7.08
N LEU A 79 17.36 -6.34 -6.84
CA LEU A 79 17.68 -7.03 -5.60
C LEU A 79 19.20 -7.16 -5.38
N MET A 80 19.96 -7.44 -6.43
CA MET A 80 21.42 -7.44 -6.38
C MET A 80 21.97 -6.06 -6.02
N SER A 81 21.51 -5.01 -6.72
CA SER A 81 21.91 -3.63 -6.42
C SER A 81 21.55 -3.23 -4.98
N TRP A 82 20.36 -3.60 -4.50
CA TRP A 82 19.91 -3.32 -3.15
C TRP A 82 20.73 -4.07 -2.10
N ALA A 83 21.04 -5.35 -2.32
CA ALA A 83 21.89 -6.13 -1.45
C ALA A 83 23.30 -5.52 -1.38
N THR A 84 23.88 -5.14 -2.52
CA THR A 84 25.17 -4.43 -2.57
C THR A 84 25.08 -3.10 -1.82
N ALA A 85 24.04 -2.29 -2.02
CA ALA A 85 23.85 -1.04 -1.30
C ALA A 85 23.79 -1.27 0.22
N LYS A 86 23.10 -2.32 0.69
CA LYS A 86 23.03 -2.68 2.10
C LYS A 86 24.38 -3.10 2.68
N LEU A 87 25.22 -3.79 1.90
CA LEU A 87 26.55 -4.23 2.32
C LEU A 87 27.57 -3.10 2.29
N VAL A 88 27.53 -2.24 1.26
CA VAL A 88 28.52 -1.18 1.04
C VAL A 88 28.22 0.07 1.86
N ILE A 89 26.96 0.49 1.97
CA ILE A 89 26.58 1.75 2.64
C ILE A 89 26.57 1.60 4.18
N GLY A 90 26.65 0.37 4.70
CA GLY A 90 26.67 0.12 6.15
C GLY A 90 25.39 0.60 6.86
N LYS A 91 25.40 0.56 8.20
CA LYS A 91 24.38 1.28 8.99
C LYS A 91 24.77 2.76 8.96
N PHE A 92 23.85 3.62 8.50
CA PHE A 92 24.02 5.08 8.63
C PHE A 92 24.16 5.42 10.12
N ASP A 93 25.38 5.76 10.51
CA ASP A 93 25.68 6.29 11.84
C ASP A 93 25.31 7.77 11.86
N ASN A 94 24.14 8.08 12.42
CA ASN A 94 23.66 9.45 12.57
C ASN A 94 24.41 10.23 13.67
N SER A 95 25.33 9.60 14.41
CA SER A 95 26.15 10.26 15.42
C SER A 95 27.42 10.90 14.84
N ARG A 96 27.61 10.87 13.52
CA ARG A 96 28.78 11.43 12.84
C ARG A 96 28.81 12.96 12.93
N GLU A 97 29.97 13.49 13.30
CA GLU A 97 30.23 14.92 13.47
C GLU A 97 29.93 15.70 12.17
N GLY A 98 29.03 16.68 12.24
CA GLY A 98 28.52 17.42 11.07
C GLY A 98 27.09 17.06 10.64
N ASN A 99 26.42 16.08 11.28
CA ASN A 99 25.00 15.80 11.05
C ASN A 99 24.10 16.81 11.81
N PRO A 100 23.34 17.69 11.12
CA PRO A 100 22.45 18.66 11.76
C PRO A 100 21.22 18.05 12.46
N PHE A 101 21.05 16.72 12.35
CA PHE A 101 20.01 15.94 13.01
C PHE A 101 20.60 14.82 13.89
N ALA A 102 21.87 14.93 14.28
CA ALA A 102 22.46 13.99 15.24
C ALA A 102 21.62 14.00 16.53
N LYS A 103 21.36 12.81 17.08
CA LYS A 103 20.45 12.62 18.22
C LYS A 103 20.90 13.39 19.47
N ASP A 104 22.19 13.70 19.54
CA ASP A 104 22.86 14.36 20.66
C ASP A 104 23.20 15.83 20.35
N GLN A 105 22.84 16.35 19.17
CA GLN A 105 22.99 17.77 18.82
C GLN A 105 21.64 18.42 18.57
N LEU A 106 21.36 19.51 19.29
CA LEU A 106 20.24 20.38 18.97
C LEU A 106 20.51 21.01 17.60
N PRO A 107 19.54 21.01 16.67
CA PRO A 107 19.71 21.64 15.39
C PRO A 107 20.07 23.11 15.59
N PRO A 108 21.00 23.67 14.78
CA PRO A 108 21.44 25.05 14.94
C PRO A 108 20.23 25.98 14.92
N GLN A 109 20.06 26.72 16.00
CA GLN A 109 18.89 27.55 16.22
C GLN A 109 18.96 28.75 15.26
N LEU A 110 18.15 28.72 14.18
CA LEU A 110 18.12 29.79 13.17
C LEU A 110 17.58 31.13 13.71
N LEU A 111 16.91 31.10 14.86
CA LEU A 111 16.27 32.26 15.48
C LEU A 111 16.94 32.53 16.83
N LYS A 112 17.39 33.78 17.03
CA LYS A 112 17.86 34.25 18.33
C LYS A 112 16.72 34.08 19.36
N PRO A 113 16.97 33.49 20.54
CA PRO A 113 15.99 33.45 21.62
C PRO A 113 15.42 34.83 21.88
N ARG A 114 14.09 34.96 21.89
CA ARG A 114 13.43 36.20 22.36
C ARG A 114 13.48 36.16 23.88
N GLU A 115 14.49 36.79 24.45
CA GLU A 115 14.43 37.15 25.87
C GLU A 115 13.30 38.18 26.04
N PRO A 116 12.40 38.01 27.02
CA PRO A 116 11.58 39.12 27.48
C PRO A 116 12.54 40.09 28.15
N GLU A 117 12.72 41.27 27.57
CA GLU A 117 13.50 42.34 28.19
C GLU A 117 12.84 42.68 29.53
N LEU A 118 13.61 42.47 30.61
CA LEU A 118 13.22 42.76 31.99
C LEU A 118 13.04 44.26 32.22
#